data_AF-A0A7C5CBP8-F1
#
_entry.id   AF-A0A7C5CBP8-F1
#
_cell.length_a   1.000
_cell.length_b   1.000
_cell.length_c   1.000
_cell.angle_alpha   90.00
_cell.angle_beta   90.00
_cell.angle_gamma   90.00
#
_symmetry.space_group_name_H-M   'P 1'
#
loop_
_entity.id
_entity.type
_entity.pdbx_description
1 polymer ?
#
loop_
_entity_poly.entity_id
_entity_poly.type
_entity_poly.pdbx_seq_one_letter_code
_entity_poly.pdbx_strand_id
1 'polypeptide(L)'
;MLHLTQSATDPAFVQDPYGFYTRARAAAGDLFFWDDYDLPMAVSFDAVNTLLRDRRFGREPVTPRAFPPHLAPFYAVEAHSMLELDGPRHKRLRALTARAFTSRRIKDLAPEITALAHQLIDTFPAGEFDLLPAFAQRIPILIICRLLGVPEAMADQLLVWSHDMVAMYQ
;
A
#
# COMPACT_ATOMS: atom_id res chain seq x y z
N MET A 1 13.86 25.39 0.04
CA MET A 1 12.64 24.62 -0.28
C MET A 1 11.50 25.29 0.47
N LEU A 2 10.29 25.41 -0.11
CA LEU A 2 9.15 25.97 0.65
C LEU A 2 8.78 25.00 1.77
N HIS A 3 8.46 25.51 2.97
CA HIS A 3 7.98 24.71 4.09
C HIS A 3 6.44 24.79 4.15
N LEU A 4 5.78 23.64 4.31
CA LEU A 4 4.33 23.53 4.44
C LEU A 4 3.98 22.62 5.61
N THR A 5 2.88 22.96 6.28
CA THR A 5 2.30 22.18 7.38
C THR A 5 0.91 21.73 6.98
N GLN A 6 0.62 20.45 7.20
CA GLN A 6 -0.68 19.81 7.06
C GLN A 6 -0.61 18.48 7.80
N SER A 7 -1.39 18.32 8.87
CA SER A 7 -1.46 17.03 9.55
C SER A 7 -1.99 15.98 8.57
N ALA A 8 -1.26 14.87 8.44
CA ALA A 8 -1.64 13.74 7.59
C ALA A 8 -2.82 12.93 8.14
N THR A 9 -3.15 13.12 9.42
CA THR A 9 -4.26 12.46 10.11
C THR A 9 -5.46 13.39 10.33
N ASP A 10 -5.38 14.65 9.86
CA ASP A 10 -6.53 15.56 9.85
C ASP A 10 -7.68 14.91 9.06
N PRO A 11 -8.86 14.71 9.66
CA PRO A 11 -9.99 14.08 8.98
C PRO A 11 -10.38 14.75 7.66
N ALA A 12 -10.29 16.09 7.57
CA ALA A 12 -10.62 16.80 6.34
C ALA A 12 -9.58 16.52 5.23
N PHE A 13 -8.30 16.42 5.62
CA PHE A 13 -7.22 16.08 4.69
C PHE A 13 -7.29 14.61 4.24
N VAL A 14 -7.60 13.69 5.16
CA VAL A 14 -7.76 12.25 4.83
C VAL A 14 -8.91 12.05 3.84
N GLN A 15 -10.01 12.80 4.00
CA GLN A 15 -11.17 12.73 3.08
C GLN A 15 -10.88 13.36 1.72
N ASP A 16 -10.17 14.49 1.67
CA ASP A 16 -9.79 15.15 0.41
C ASP A 16 -8.39 15.80 0.50
N PRO A 17 -7.32 15.06 0.18
CA PRO A 17 -5.97 15.61 0.21
C PRO A 17 -5.62 16.40 -1.07
N TYR A 18 -6.44 16.32 -2.12
CA TYR A 18 -6.10 16.82 -3.45
C TYR A 18 -6.02 18.34 -3.49
N GLY A 19 -6.87 19.02 -2.73
CA GLY A 19 -6.84 20.48 -2.61
C GLY A 19 -5.52 21.00 -2.03
N PHE A 20 -4.99 20.35 -0.99
CA PHE A 20 -3.68 20.69 -0.42
C PHE A 20 -2.56 20.47 -1.44
N TYR A 21 -2.48 19.29 -2.06
CA TYR A 21 -1.43 18.99 -3.03
C TYR A 21 -1.47 19.92 -4.25
N THR A 22 -2.65 20.38 -4.65
CA THR A 22 -2.82 21.36 -5.74
C THR A 22 -2.20 22.70 -5.36
N ARG A 23 -2.50 23.21 -4.16
CA ARG A 23 -1.89 24.46 -3.67
C ARG A 23 -0.39 24.32 -3.46
N ALA A 24 0.06 23.20 -2.90
CA ALA A 24 1.47 22.91 -2.67
C ALA A 24 2.26 22.91 -3.98
N ARG A 25 1.78 22.21 -5.02
CA ARG A 25 2.40 22.24 -6.35
C ARG A 25 2.41 23.63 -6.98
N ALA A 26 1.31 24.38 -6.86
CA ALA A 26 1.25 25.73 -7.41
C ALA A 26 2.24 26.70 -6.74
N ALA A 27 2.48 26.54 -5.43
CA ALA A 27 3.36 27.43 -4.67
C ALA A 27 4.83 27.00 -4.68
N ALA A 28 5.11 25.69 -4.56
CA ALA A 28 6.45 25.14 -4.38
C ALA A 28 7.03 24.44 -5.61
N GLY A 29 6.19 24.16 -6.62
CA GLY A 29 6.57 23.34 -7.77
C GLY A 29 6.64 21.85 -7.41
N ASP A 30 7.79 21.23 -7.74
CA ASP A 30 7.98 19.79 -7.65
C ASP A 30 8.23 19.25 -6.24
N LEU A 31 8.86 20.07 -5.39
CA LEU A 31 9.36 19.70 -4.08
C LEU A 31 9.01 20.75 -3.02
N PHE A 32 8.56 20.31 -1.84
CA PHE A 32 8.46 21.15 -0.65
C PHE A 32 8.91 20.37 0.59
N PHE A 33 9.20 21.06 1.68
CA PHE A 33 9.54 20.44 2.97
C PHE A 33 8.28 20.36 3.82
N TRP A 34 7.89 19.16 4.24
CA TRP A 34 6.67 18.94 5.00
C TRP A 34 7.01 18.87 6.48
N ASP A 35 6.65 19.91 7.24
CA ASP A 35 7.08 20.07 8.63
C ASP A 35 6.53 18.96 9.54
N ASP A 36 5.28 18.50 9.35
CA ASP A 36 4.71 17.40 10.14
C ASP A 36 5.45 16.06 9.96
N TYR A 37 6.10 15.86 8.81
CA TYR A 37 6.91 14.67 8.52
C TYR A 37 8.40 14.88 8.75
N ASP A 38 8.85 16.13 8.91
CA ASP A 38 10.26 16.53 8.92
C ASP A 38 11.06 16.00 7.70
N LEU A 39 10.42 16.02 6.52
CA LEU A 39 10.97 15.42 5.31
C LEU A 39 10.72 16.26 4.05
N PRO A 40 11.63 16.22 3.06
CA PRO A 40 11.36 16.73 1.72
C PRO A 40 10.36 15.82 1.00
N MET A 41 9.38 16.43 0.34
CA MET A 41 8.26 15.75 -0.31
C MET A 41 8.19 16.09 -1.79
N ALA A 42 8.11 15.05 -2.62
CA ALA A 42 7.88 15.17 -4.04
C ALA A 42 6.39 15.01 -4.37
N VAL A 43 5.83 15.96 -5.10
CA VAL A 43 4.36 16.06 -5.28
C VAL A 43 3.88 16.19 -6.71
N SER A 44 4.79 16.38 -7.67
CA SER A 44 4.49 16.27 -9.09
C SER A 44 4.77 14.85 -9.59
N PHE A 45 4.06 14.46 -10.66
CA PHE A 45 4.29 13.18 -11.31
C PHE A 45 5.74 13.03 -11.78
N ASP A 46 6.30 14.07 -12.40
CA ASP A 46 7.66 14.03 -12.95
C ASP A 46 8.71 13.88 -11.85
N ALA A 47 8.57 14.60 -10.73
CA ALA A 47 9.47 14.47 -9.59
C ALA A 47 9.40 13.07 -8.97
N VAL A 48 8.19 12.58 -8.67
CA VAL A 48 8.00 11.24 -8.09
C VAL A 48 8.52 10.15 -9.03
N ASN A 49 8.19 10.20 -10.32
CA ASN A 49 8.64 9.22 -11.30
C ASN A 49 10.16 9.25 -11.51
N THR A 50 10.79 10.44 -11.45
CA THR A 50 12.25 10.58 -11.51
C THR A 50 12.90 9.93 -10.29
N LEU A 51 12.42 10.25 -9.08
CA LEU A 51 12.96 9.73 -7.83
C LEU A 51 12.81 8.21 -7.70
N LEU A 52 11.63 7.65 -8.05
CA LEU A 52 11.37 6.20 -7.98
C LEU A 52 12.24 5.37 -8.94
N ARG A 53 12.90 6.01 -9.92
CA ARG A 53 13.81 5.37 -10.88
C ARG A 53 15.27 5.57 -10.54
N ASP A 54 15.58 6.53 -9.68
CA ASP A 54 16.93 6.86 -9.30
C ASP A 54 17.42 5.92 -8.20
N ARG A 55 18.45 5.14 -8.53
CA ARG A 55 19.03 4.11 -7.65
C ARG A 55 19.73 4.69 -6.41
N ARG A 56 19.89 6.00 -6.32
CA ARG A 56 20.36 6.69 -5.11
C ARG A 56 19.29 6.73 -4.01
N PHE A 57 18.02 6.57 -4.38
CA PHE A 57 16.88 6.54 -3.46
C PHE A 57 16.45 5.08 -3.22
N GLY A 58 17.19 4.40 -2.34
CA GLY A 58 16.92 3.03 -1.90
C GLY A 58 15.90 2.94 -0.76
N ARG A 59 15.50 1.71 -0.44
CA ARG A 59 14.64 1.39 0.72
C ARG A 59 15.45 0.99 1.94
N GLU A 60 16.65 0.42 1.75
CA GLU A 60 17.50 0.01 2.86
C GLU A 60 18.04 1.26 3.59
N PRO A 61 17.84 1.36 4.92
CA PRO A 61 18.23 2.55 5.65
C PRO A 61 19.76 2.64 5.73
N VAL A 62 20.30 3.85 5.50
CA VAL A 62 21.75 4.10 5.58
C VAL A 62 22.25 3.93 7.02
N THR A 63 21.41 4.27 7.99
CA THR A 63 21.66 4.10 9.42
C THR A 63 20.68 3.08 10.02
N PRO A 64 21.12 2.21 10.95
CA PRO A 64 20.23 1.25 11.59
C PRO A 64 19.02 1.94 12.22
N ARG A 65 17.81 1.47 11.90
CA ARG A 65 16.58 1.98 12.50
C ARG A 65 16.54 1.62 13.99
N ALA A 66 16.38 2.62 14.85
CA ALA A 66 16.06 2.40 16.25
C ALA A 66 14.57 2.11 16.40
N PHE A 67 14.22 1.11 17.20
CA PHE A 67 12.85 0.77 17.54
C PHE A 67 12.75 0.19 18.95
N PRO A 68 11.60 0.33 19.64
CA PRO A 68 11.38 -0.29 20.94
C PRO A 68 11.63 -1.81 20.96
N PRO A 69 12.21 -2.39 22.03
CA PRO A 69 12.55 -3.82 22.09
C PRO A 69 11.38 -4.77 21.81
N HIS A 70 10.16 -4.41 22.19
CA HIS A 70 8.97 -5.23 21.96
C HIS A 70 8.60 -5.37 20.48
N LEU A 71 9.12 -4.51 19.60
CA LEU A 71 8.93 -4.58 18.15
C LEU A 71 9.99 -5.45 17.44
N ALA A 72 10.99 -5.96 18.17
CA ALA A 72 12.05 -6.79 17.58
C ALA A 72 11.54 -7.98 16.75
N PRO A 73 10.48 -8.73 17.16
CA PRO A 73 9.93 -9.80 16.34
C PRO A 73 9.37 -9.33 14.99
N PHE A 74 8.70 -8.17 14.96
CA PHE A 74 8.17 -7.59 13.72
C PHE A 74 9.29 -7.19 12.77
N TYR A 75 10.29 -6.45 13.26
CA TYR A 75 11.42 -6.04 12.43
C TYR A 75 12.31 -7.20 11.98
N ALA A 76 12.35 -8.31 12.72
CA ALA A 76 13.02 -9.53 12.28
C ALA A 76 12.34 -10.13 11.04
N VAL A 77 11.01 -10.03 10.92
CA VAL A 77 10.27 -10.44 9.71
C VAL A 77 10.49 -9.42 8.57
N GLU A 78 10.31 -8.14 8.86
CA GLU A 78 10.43 -7.06 7.87
C GLU A 78 11.82 -6.97 7.23
N ALA A 79 12.89 -7.30 7.96
CA ALA A 79 14.25 -7.35 7.43
C ALA A 79 14.44 -8.33 6.25
N HIS A 80 13.46 -9.20 6.01
CA HIS A 80 13.41 -10.13 4.88
C HIS A 80 12.32 -9.80 3.84
N SER A 81 11.50 -8.76 4.08
CA SER A 81 10.48 -8.30 3.16
C SER A 81 11.11 -7.74 1.89
N MET A 82 10.64 -8.20 0.72
CA MET A 82 11.12 -7.67 -0.55
C MET A 82 10.87 -6.15 -0.69
N LEU A 83 9.92 -5.58 0.05
CA LEU A 83 9.62 -4.15 0.04
C LEU A 83 10.70 -3.29 0.72
N GLU A 84 11.50 -3.90 1.59
CA GLU A 84 12.53 -3.23 2.41
C GLU A 84 13.96 -3.49 1.90
N LEU A 85 14.12 -4.26 0.81
CA LEU A 85 15.43 -4.66 0.28
C LEU A 85 15.78 -3.92 -1.00
N ASP A 86 17.08 -3.78 -1.23
CA ASP A 86 17.65 -3.22 -2.45
C ASP A 86 18.54 -4.23 -3.21
N GLY A 87 18.97 -3.81 -4.41
CA GLY A 87 20.06 -4.46 -5.14
C GLY A 87 19.86 -5.95 -5.42
N PRO A 88 20.91 -6.80 -5.25
CA PRO A 88 20.84 -8.22 -5.55
C PRO A 88 19.83 -9.01 -4.71
N ARG A 89 19.62 -8.62 -3.45
CA ARG A 89 18.67 -9.29 -2.53
C ARG A 89 17.24 -9.11 -3.01
N HIS A 90 16.86 -7.85 -3.29
CA HIS A 90 15.57 -7.53 -3.90
C HIS A 90 15.39 -8.22 -5.25
N LYS A 91 16.39 -8.14 -6.13
CA LYS A 91 16.33 -8.76 -7.47
C LYS A 91 16.06 -10.27 -7.40
N ARG A 92 16.70 -10.98 -6.46
CA ARG A 92 16.50 -12.41 -6.24
C ARG A 92 15.06 -12.71 -5.82
N LEU A 93 14.54 -12.04 -4.79
CA LEU A 93 13.18 -12.26 -4.31
C LEU A 93 12.14 -11.90 -5.39
N ARG A 94 12.30 -10.74 -6.03
CA ARG A 94 11.40 -10.31 -7.11
C ARG A 94 11.36 -11.28 -8.28
N ALA A 95 12.50 -11.86 -8.66
CA ALA A 95 12.55 -12.85 -9.73
C ALA A 95 11.83 -14.17 -9.40
N LEU A 96 11.71 -14.52 -8.11
CA LEU A 96 10.94 -15.68 -7.67
C LEU A 96 9.45 -15.36 -7.66
N THR A 97 9.07 -14.24 -7.03
CA THR A 97 7.67 -13.83 -6.87
C THR A 97 7.03 -13.46 -8.21
N ALA A 98 7.72 -12.73 -9.09
CA ALA A 98 7.16 -12.26 -10.36
C ALA A 98 6.68 -13.38 -11.31
N ARG A 99 7.17 -14.62 -11.13
CA ARG A 99 6.71 -15.80 -11.88
C ARG A 99 5.25 -16.13 -11.63
N ALA A 100 4.73 -15.79 -10.44
CA ALA A 100 3.33 -15.94 -10.09
C ALA A 100 2.44 -14.80 -10.65
N PHE A 101 3.02 -13.64 -10.95
CA PHE A 101 2.31 -12.41 -11.34
C PHE A 101 2.60 -11.97 -12.78
N THR A 102 2.77 -12.91 -13.72
CA THR A 102 2.96 -12.58 -15.15
C THR A 102 1.72 -11.90 -15.72
N SER A 103 1.88 -11.05 -16.75
CA SER A 103 0.75 -10.36 -17.40
C SER A 103 -0.36 -11.31 -17.87
N ARG A 104 0.01 -12.52 -18.32
CA ARG A 104 -0.94 -13.57 -18.69
C ARG A 104 -1.76 -14.00 -17.48
N ARG A 105 -1.11 -14.45 -16.40
CA ARG A 105 -1.79 -14.85 -15.15
C ARG A 105 -2.70 -13.75 -14.60
N ILE A 106 -2.24 -12.49 -14.61
CA ILE A 106 -3.08 -11.36 -14.16
C ILE A 106 -4.29 -11.17 -15.06
N LYS A 107 -4.13 -11.26 -16.39
CA LYS A 107 -5.26 -11.19 -17.33
C LYS A 107 -6.25 -12.34 -17.11
N ASP A 108 -5.75 -13.53 -16.79
CA ASP A 108 -6.56 -14.72 -16.55
C ASP A 108 -7.37 -14.63 -15.25
N LEU A 109 -7.04 -13.70 -14.32
CA LEU A 109 -7.85 -13.41 -13.14
C LEU A 109 -9.11 -12.59 -13.47
N ALA A 110 -9.15 -11.86 -14.59
CA ALA A 110 -10.25 -10.95 -14.88
C ALA A 110 -11.63 -11.64 -14.94
N PRO A 111 -11.80 -12.79 -15.63
CA PRO A 111 -13.08 -13.51 -15.62
C PRO A 111 -13.51 -13.95 -14.22
N GLU A 112 -12.56 -14.38 -13.40
CA GLU A 112 -12.80 -14.84 -12.03
C GLU A 112 -13.24 -13.68 -11.11
N ILE A 113 -12.56 -12.54 -11.20
CA ILE A 113 -12.92 -11.32 -10.48
C ILE A 113 -14.30 -10.83 -10.91
N THR A 114 -14.61 -10.86 -12.21
CA THR A 114 -15.93 -10.51 -12.74
C THR A 114 -17.01 -11.43 -12.18
N ALA A 115 -16.79 -12.74 -12.20
CA ALA A 115 -17.74 -13.70 -11.65
C ALA A 115 -17.95 -13.50 -10.14
N LEU A 116 -16.88 -13.28 -9.38
CA LEU A 116 -16.97 -12.98 -7.94
C LEU A 116 -17.74 -11.68 -7.68
N ALA A 117 -17.49 -10.62 -8.46
CA ALA A 117 -18.21 -9.37 -8.35
C ALA A 117 -19.72 -9.57 -8.58
N HIS A 118 -20.12 -10.30 -9.63
CA HIS A 118 -21.53 -10.61 -9.87
C HIS A 118 -22.15 -11.42 -8.73
N GLN A 119 -21.46 -12.46 -8.23
CA GLN A 119 -21.93 -13.26 -7.10
C GLN A 119 -22.18 -12.40 -5.85
N LEU A 120 -21.28 -11.46 -5.54
CA LEU A 120 -21.46 -10.56 -4.39
C LEU A 120 -22.64 -9.61 -4.61
N ILE A 121 -22.80 -9.07 -5.82
CA ILE A 121 -23.93 -8.20 -6.19
C ILE A 121 -25.27 -8.94 -6.05
N ASP A 122 -25.33 -10.19 -6.49
CA ASP A 122 -26.54 -11.03 -6.41
C ASP A 122 -26.96 -11.32 -4.96
N THR A 123 -26.06 -11.12 -3.99
CA THR A 123 -26.31 -11.30 -2.54
C THR A 123 -26.63 -10.01 -1.80
N PHE A 124 -26.73 -8.88 -2.49
CA PHE A 124 -27.01 -7.60 -1.84
C PHE A 124 -28.36 -7.61 -1.10
N PRO A 125 -28.41 -7.08 0.13
CA PRO A 125 -29.66 -6.96 0.85
C PRO A 125 -30.58 -5.95 0.14
N ALA A 126 -31.88 -6.13 0.31
CA ALA A 126 -32.84 -5.13 -0.14
C ALA A 126 -32.76 -3.88 0.75
N GLY A 127 -32.82 -2.69 0.14
CA GLY A 127 -32.76 -1.41 0.85
C GLY A 127 -31.36 -0.84 0.99
N GLU A 128 -31.16 0.05 1.97
CA GLU A 128 -29.86 0.67 2.25
C GLU A 128 -28.93 -0.31 2.98
N PHE A 129 -27.67 -0.36 2.54
CA PHE A 129 -26.62 -1.15 3.19
C PHE A 129 -25.24 -0.53 2.93
N ASP A 130 -24.25 -0.95 3.73
CA ASP A 130 -22.86 -0.56 3.54
C ASP A 130 -22.18 -1.42 2.47
N LEU A 131 -21.77 -0.79 1.37
CA LEU A 131 -21.10 -1.44 0.24
C LEU A 131 -19.69 -1.93 0.59
N LEU A 132 -19.01 -1.31 1.55
CA LEU A 132 -17.62 -1.65 1.88
C LEU A 132 -17.47 -3.11 2.36
N PRO A 133 -18.13 -3.57 3.45
CA PRO A 133 -18.02 -4.95 3.92
C PRO A 133 -18.77 -5.93 3.02
N ALA A 134 -19.78 -5.48 2.27
CA ALA A 134 -20.56 -6.34 1.37
C ALA A 134 -19.82 -6.64 0.06
N PHE A 135 -18.97 -5.74 -0.41
CA PHE A 135 -18.39 -5.83 -1.77
C PHE A 135 -16.91 -5.43 -1.81
N ALA A 136 -16.58 -4.18 -1.45
CA ALA A 136 -15.25 -3.62 -1.70
C ALA A 136 -14.13 -4.31 -0.92
N GLN A 137 -14.40 -4.74 0.33
CA GLN A 137 -13.44 -5.50 1.15
C GLN A 137 -13.37 -6.97 0.73
N ARG A 138 -14.49 -7.55 0.26
CA ARG A 138 -14.61 -8.97 -0.07
C ARG A 138 -13.82 -9.35 -1.32
N ILE A 139 -13.84 -8.52 -2.36
CA ILE A 139 -13.17 -8.85 -3.62
C ILE A 139 -11.65 -9.02 -3.41
N PRO A 140 -10.90 -8.05 -2.84
CA PRO A 140 -9.46 -8.18 -2.70
C PRO A 140 -9.07 -9.36 -1.80
N ILE A 141 -9.74 -9.55 -0.66
CA ILE A 141 -9.36 -10.60 0.30
C ILE A 141 -9.57 -12.00 -0.26
N LEU A 142 -10.68 -12.25 -0.97
CA LEU A 142 -10.96 -13.56 -1.55
C LEU A 142 -9.99 -13.88 -2.69
N ILE A 143 -9.65 -12.89 -3.52
CA ILE A 143 -8.63 -13.06 -4.57
C ILE A 143 -7.26 -13.34 -3.96
N ILE A 144 -6.88 -12.65 -2.88
CA ILE A 144 -5.64 -12.95 -2.15
C ILE A 144 -5.66 -14.37 -1.58
N CYS A 145 -6.76 -14.80 -0.95
CA CYS A 145 -6.89 -16.18 -0.45
C CYS A 145 -6.64 -17.20 -1.57
N ARG A 146 -7.27 -17.02 -2.74
CA ARG A 146 -7.10 -17.91 -3.90
C ARG A 146 -5.67 -17.91 -4.43
N LEU A 147 -5.04 -16.73 -4.54
CA LEU A 147 -3.65 -16.60 -4.98
C LEU A 147 -2.65 -17.26 -4.01
N LEU A 148 -2.93 -17.22 -2.72
CA LEU A 148 -2.10 -17.83 -1.67
C LEU A 148 -2.44 -19.30 -1.41
N GLY A 149 -3.54 -19.82 -1.97
CA GLY A 149 -4.05 -21.16 -1.66
C GLY A 149 -4.63 -21.30 -0.25
N VAL A 150 -5.04 -20.19 0.36
CA VAL A 150 -5.71 -20.15 1.67
C VAL A 150 -7.20 -20.41 1.47
N PRO A 151 -7.84 -21.23 2.32
CA PRO A 151 -9.29 -21.42 2.27
C PRO A 151 -10.05 -20.09 2.39
N GLU A 152 -11.03 -19.84 1.53
CA GLU A 152 -11.81 -18.60 1.53
C GLU A 152 -12.54 -18.36 2.87
N ALA A 153 -12.87 -19.42 3.61
CA ALA A 153 -13.46 -19.32 4.95
C ALA A 153 -12.54 -18.63 5.98
N MET A 154 -11.23 -18.51 5.69
CA MET A 154 -10.27 -17.78 6.51
C MET A 154 -10.14 -16.31 6.11
N ALA A 155 -10.87 -15.83 5.10
CA ALA A 155 -10.74 -14.45 4.60
C ALA A 155 -10.93 -13.40 5.72
N ASP A 156 -11.91 -13.59 6.60
CA ASP A 156 -12.16 -12.65 7.70
C ASP A 156 -10.98 -12.63 8.69
N GLN A 157 -10.40 -13.80 8.98
CA GLN A 157 -9.21 -13.90 9.83
C GLN A 157 -7.97 -13.27 9.17
N LEU A 158 -7.79 -13.49 7.86
CA LEU A 158 -6.69 -12.91 7.09
C LEU A 158 -6.80 -11.38 7.03
N LEU A 159 -8.02 -10.84 6.94
CA LEU A 159 -8.26 -9.40 6.98
C LEU A 159 -7.86 -8.79 8.34
N VAL A 160 -8.23 -9.45 9.44
CA VAL A 160 -7.84 -9.02 10.79
C VAL A 160 -6.31 -8.98 10.92
N TRP A 161 -5.62 -10.06 10.54
CA TRP A 161 -4.15 -10.10 10.58
C TRP A 161 -3.51 -9.04 9.68
N SER A 162 -4.11 -8.75 8.53
CA SER A 162 -3.64 -7.69 7.64
C SER A 162 -3.77 -6.32 8.30
N HIS A 163 -4.87 -6.03 9.00
CA HIS A 163 -5.04 -4.78 9.74
C HIS A 163 -4.05 -4.67 10.90
N ASP A 164 -3.87 -5.74 11.66
CA ASP A 164 -2.90 -5.79 12.78
C ASP A 164 -1.47 -5.52 12.28
N MET A 165 -1.09 -6.09 11.13
CA MET A 165 0.20 -5.83 10.49
C MET A 165 0.35 -4.37 10.03
N VAL A 166 -0.69 -3.79 9.42
CA VAL A 166 -0.64 -2.39 8.93
C VAL A 166 -0.62 -1.38 10.07
N ALA A 167 -1.26 -1.68 11.19
CA ALA A 167 -1.25 -0.82 12.38
C ALA A 167 0.16 -0.60 12.95
N MET A 168 1.13 -1.46 12.61
CA MET A 168 2.53 -1.30 13.01
C MET A 168 3.24 -0.09 12.37
N TYR A 169 2.65 0.51 11.33
CA TYR A 169 3.19 1.69 10.65
C TYR A 169 2.53 3.01 11.09
N GLN A 170 1.56 2.96 12.02
CA GLN A 170 0.89 4.13 12.60
C GLN A 170 1.60 4.58 13.88
#